data_AF-A9B364-F1
#
_entry.id   AF-A9B364-F1
#
_cell.length_a   1.000
_cell.length_b   1.000
_cell.length_c   1.000
_cell.angle_alpha   90.00
_cell.angle_beta   90.00
_cell.angle_gamma   90.00
#
_symmetry.space_group_name_H-M   'P 1'
#
loop_
_entity.id
_entity.type
_entity.pdbx_description
1 polymer ?
#
loop_
_entity_poly.entity_id
_entity_poly.type
_entity_poly.pdbx_seq_one_letter_code
_entity_poly.pdbx_strand_id
1 'polypeptide(L)'
;MFLILHIMGAVLALGTGLAAHRWPNGTTTHRWIGKGYLLGWVTLFSTGIVISRAGVSAPDVLNGLGMVSATFAYSVIFFRKRLGRRWLRLHYQWMTQSYAFVCVATLNQIIARSGIEITFWIFAAEVSLPFFILPYVGRKLDQRYGFAPKSKPLGNTASN
;
A
#
# COMPACT_ATOMS: atom_id res chain seq x y z
N MET A 1 17.08 -15.39 -13.63
CA MET A 1 16.20 -15.99 -12.60
C MET A 1 15.66 -14.96 -11.60
N PHE A 2 16.50 -14.25 -10.84
CA PHE A 2 16.03 -13.26 -9.85
C PHE A 2 15.16 -12.13 -10.41
N LEU A 3 15.46 -11.63 -11.61
CA LEU A 3 14.62 -10.63 -12.29
C LEU A 3 13.18 -11.12 -12.52
N ILE A 4 13.02 -12.39 -12.93
CA ILE A 4 11.69 -12.98 -13.14
C ILE A 4 10.95 -13.08 -11.81
N LEU A 5 11.62 -13.52 -10.75
CA LEU A 5 11.05 -13.58 -9.40
C LEU A 5 10.66 -12.19 -8.88
N HIS A 6 11.46 -11.16 -9.17
CA HIS A 6 11.17 -9.77 -8.82
C HIS A 6 9.88 -9.29 -9.49
N ILE A 7 9.76 -9.51 -10.80
CA ILE A 7 8.56 -9.18 -11.57
C ILE A 7 7.34 -9.95 -11.05
N MET A 8 7.48 -11.26 -10.79
CA MET A 8 6.42 -12.07 -10.21
C MET A 8 6.00 -11.57 -8.82
N GLY A 9 6.94 -11.15 -7.97
CA GLY A 9 6.67 -10.55 -6.67
C GLY A 9 5.86 -9.27 -6.80
N ALA A 10 6.24 -8.38 -7.72
CA ALA A 10 5.50 -7.15 -8.01
C ALA A 10 4.07 -7.45 -8.48
N VAL A 11 3.90 -8.36 -9.44
CA VAL A 11 2.60 -8.75 -9.98
C VAL A 11 1.72 -9.38 -8.90
N LEU A 12 2.30 -10.25 -8.06
CA LEU A 12 1.58 -10.87 -6.96
C LEU A 12 1.12 -9.82 -5.94
N ALA A 13 1.99 -8.90 -5.53
CA ALA A 13 1.66 -7.82 -4.61
C ALA A 13 0.57 -6.90 -5.18
N LEU A 14 0.68 -6.48 -6.44
CA LEU A 14 -0.33 -5.67 -7.12
C LEU A 14 -1.66 -6.39 -7.24
N GLY A 15 -1.65 -7.61 -7.78
CA GLY A 15 -2.85 -8.42 -8.02
C GLY A 15 -3.61 -8.74 -6.74
N THR A 16 -2.90 -9.13 -5.67
CA THR A 16 -3.51 -9.40 -4.37
C THR A 16 -3.95 -8.12 -3.66
N GLY A 17 -3.22 -7.01 -3.80
CA GLY A 17 -3.64 -5.71 -3.27
C GLY A 17 -4.96 -5.23 -3.89
N LEU A 18 -5.08 -5.35 -5.22
CA LEU A 18 -6.32 -5.10 -5.97
C LEU A 18 -7.43 -6.07 -5.55
N ALA A 19 -7.12 -7.36 -5.45
CA ALA A 19 -8.07 -8.38 -5.05
C ALA A 19 -8.63 -8.08 -3.64
N ALA A 20 -7.79 -7.65 -2.70
CA ALA A 20 -8.20 -7.35 -1.31
C ALA A 20 -9.34 -6.31 -1.22
N HIS A 21 -9.53 -5.47 -2.25
CA HIS A 21 -10.66 -4.56 -2.31
C HIS A 21 -12.02 -5.27 -2.38
N ARG A 22 -12.12 -6.48 -2.93
CA ARG A 22 -13.41 -7.17 -3.09
C ARG A 22 -13.96 -7.83 -1.82
N TRP A 23 -13.13 -8.13 -0.84
CA TRP A 23 -13.57 -8.88 0.35
C TRP A 23 -13.53 -8.03 1.63
N PRO A 24 -14.58 -8.03 2.47
CA PRO A 24 -14.58 -7.29 3.73
C PRO A 24 -13.38 -7.66 4.60
N ASN A 25 -12.81 -6.65 5.26
CA ASN A 25 -11.70 -6.86 6.18
C ASN A 25 -12.11 -7.84 7.30
N GLY A 26 -11.20 -8.72 7.69
CA GLY A 26 -11.41 -9.72 8.74
C GLY A 26 -11.95 -11.06 8.26
N THR A 27 -12.48 -11.15 7.03
CA THR A 27 -12.88 -12.43 6.41
C THR A 27 -11.67 -13.34 6.19
N THR A 28 -11.90 -14.65 6.16
CA THR A 28 -10.84 -15.65 5.86
C THR A 28 -10.19 -15.39 4.51
N THR A 29 -10.99 -15.06 3.50
CA THR A 29 -10.51 -14.72 2.15
C THR A 29 -9.62 -13.47 2.16
N HIS A 30 -10.04 -12.40 2.84
CA HIS A 30 -9.21 -11.19 2.96
C HIS A 30 -7.87 -11.49 3.65
N ARG A 31 -7.85 -12.36 4.66
CA ARG A 31 -6.59 -12.78 5.32
C ARG A 31 -5.67 -13.56 4.38
N TRP A 32 -6.20 -14.50 3.60
CA TRP A 32 -5.42 -15.26 2.63
C TRP A 32 -4.84 -14.36 1.54
N ILE A 33 -5.63 -13.42 1.02
CA ILE A 33 -5.17 -12.43 0.05
C ILE A 33 -4.08 -11.54 0.67
N GLY A 34 -4.26 -11.09 1.92
CA GLY A 34 -3.25 -10.32 2.65
C GLY A 34 -1.93 -11.08 2.85
N LYS A 35 -1.97 -12.40 3.06
CA LYS A 35 -0.75 -13.24 3.10
C LYS A 35 -0.06 -13.28 1.74
N GLY A 36 -0.82 -13.45 0.66
CA GLY A 36 -0.29 -13.41 -0.71
C GLY A 36 0.35 -12.06 -1.05
N TYR A 37 -0.28 -10.96 -0.61
CA TYR A 37 0.24 -9.60 -0.75
C TYR A 37 1.60 -9.43 -0.07
N LEU A 38 1.70 -9.85 1.19
CA LEU A 38 2.96 -9.76 1.94
C LEU A 38 4.03 -10.66 1.36
N LEU A 39 3.67 -11.85 0.88
CA LEU A 39 4.60 -12.73 0.18
C LEU A 39 5.16 -12.05 -1.09
N GLY A 40 4.28 -11.42 -1.88
CA GLY A 40 4.70 -10.64 -3.06
C GLY A 40 5.70 -9.55 -2.72
N TRP A 41 5.46 -8.77 -1.65
CA TRP A 41 6.39 -7.73 -1.19
C TRP A 41 7.73 -8.28 -0.69
N VAL A 42 7.71 -9.36 0.10
CA VAL A 42 8.96 -10.01 0.56
C VAL A 42 9.77 -10.53 -0.62
N THR A 43 9.12 -11.17 -1.60
CA THR A 43 9.79 -11.61 -2.84
C THR A 43 10.34 -10.42 -3.62
N LEU A 44 9.57 -9.34 -3.77
CA LEU A 44 9.98 -8.14 -4.50
C LEU A 44 11.23 -7.51 -3.87
N PHE A 45 11.22 -7.25 -2.56
CA PHE A 45 12.33 -6.60 -1.89
C PHE A 45 13.58 -7.49 -1.81
N SER A 46 13.42 -8.79 -1.53
CA SER A 46 14.58 -9.71 -1.43
C SER A 46 15.30 -9.84 -2.76
N THR A 47 14.53 -10.03 -3.83
CA THR A 47 15.09 -10.11 -5.17
C THR A 47 15.65 -8.76 -5.63
N GLY A 48 15.05 -7.63 -5.23
CA GLY A 48 15.57 -6.29 -5.50
C GLY A 48 16.96 -6.06 -4.90
N ILE A 49 17.16 -6.47 -3.64
CA ILE A 49 18.47 -6.43 -2.96
C ILE A 49 19.50 -7.31 -3.71
N VAL A 50 19.10 -8.52 -4.14
CA VAL A 50 20.00 -9.45 -4.85
C VAL A 50 20.34 -8.96 -6.27
N ILE A 51 19.42 -8.26 -6.93
CA ILE A 51 19.62 -7.71 -8.27
C ILE A 51 20.53 -6.49 -8.25
N SER A 52 20.55 -5.71 -7.17
CA SER A 52 21.48 -4.61 -7.04
C SER A 52 22.91 -5.14 -6.92
N ARG A 53 23.75 -4.77 -7.89
CA ARG A 53 25.11 -5.31 -8.05
C ARG A 53 26.23 -4.29 -7.80
N ALA A 54 25.93 -3.10 -7.25
CA ALA A 54 26.95 -2.07 -7.08
C ALA A 54 26.71 -1.19 -5.84
N GLY A 55 27.43 -1.49 -4.76
CA GLY A 55 27.45 -0.65 -3.54
C GLY A 55 26.10 -0.51 -2.85
N VAL A 56 26.06 0.31 -1.79
CA VAL A 56 24.80 0.71 -1.16
C VAL A 56 24.25 1.91 -1.95
N SER A 57 23.28 1.66 -2.81
CA SER A 57 22.57 2.72 -3.53
C SER A 57 21.29 3.14 -2.77
N ALA A 58 20.74 4.31 -3.08
CA ALA A 58 19.46 4.73 -2.49
C ALA A 58 18.31 3.71 -2.73
N PRO A 59 18.18 3.08 -3.92
CA PRO A 59 17.27 1.95 -4.13
C PRO A 59 17.46 0.78 -3.16
N ASP A 60 18.69 0.48 -2.75
CA ASP A 60 18.98 -0.62 -1.82
C ASP A 60 18.54 -0.32 -0.41
N VAL A 61 18.75 0.92 0.03
CA VAL A 61 18.23 1.40 1.32
C VAL A 61 16.70 1.32 1.32
N LEU A 62 16.04 1.72 0.23
CA LEU A 62 14.59 1.63 0.10
C LEU A 62 14.10 0.18 0.09
N ASN A 63 14.77 -0.72 -0.64
CA ASN A 63 14.44 -2.14 -0.64
C ASN A 63 14.63 -2.77 0.75
N GLY A 64 15.69 -2.39 1.47
CA GLY A 64 15.95 -2.82 2.84
C GLY A 64 14.88 -2.35 3.82
N LEU A 65 14.53 -1.06 3.79
CA LEU A 65 13.45 -0.49 4.61
C LEU A 65 12.09 -1.14 4.28
N GLY A 66 11.83 -1.37 2.99
CA GLY A 66 10.66 -2.08 2.50
C GLY A 66 10.58 -3.50 3.04
N MET A 67 11.70 -4.24 3.00
CA MET A 67 11.81 -5.59 3.56
C MET A 67 11.50 -5.60 5.05
N VAL A 68 12.17 -4.75 5.84
CA VAL A 68 11.94 -4.67 7.29
C VAL A 68 10.47 -4.38 7.60
N SER A 69 9.86 -3.46 6.85
CA SER A 69 8.44 -3.10 7.00
C SER A 69 7.51 -4.28 6.66
N ALA A 70 7.76 -4.99 5.57
CA ALA A 70 6.99 -6.14 5.14
C ALA A 70 7.10 -7.31 6.13
N THR A 71 8.33 -7.61 6.59
CA THR A 71 8.58 -8.63 7.61
C THR A 71 7.92 -8.30 8.94
N PHE A 72 8.00 -7.03 9.38
CA PHE A 72 7.29 -6.57 10.58
C PHE A 72 5.78 -6.75 10.45
N ALA A 73 5.18 -6.31 9.33
CA ALA A 73 3.75 -6.48 9.08
C ALA A 73 3.33 -7.96 9.08
N TYR A 74 4.12 -8.83 8.43
CA TYR A 74 3.88 -10.27 8.39
C TYR A 74 3.95 -10.90 9.78
N SER A 75 4.96 -10.51 10.56
CA SER A 75 5.14 -10.97 11.93
C SER A 75 3.95 -10.59 12.80
N VAL A 76 3.48 -9.33 12.71
CA VAL A 76 2.33 -8.89 13.50
C VAL A 76 1.05 -9.65 13.14
N ILE A 77 0.83 -9.96 11.86
CA ILE A 77 -0.33 -10.78 11.44
C ILE A 77 -0.22 -12.21 11.97
N PHE A 78 0.98 -12.80 11.95
CA PHE A 78 1.18 -14.17 12.41
C PHE A 78 1.06 -14.31 13.93
N PHE A 79 1.63 -13.37 14.69
CA PHE A 79 1.71 -13.44 16.15
C PHE A 79 0.46 -12.90 16.88
N ARG A 80 -0.38 -12.06 16.26
CA ARG A 80 -1.54 -11.47 16.95
C ARG A 80 -2.86 -12.16 16.61
N LYS A 81 -3.50 -12.76 17.63
CA LYS A 81 -4.87 -13.31 17.54
C LYS A 81 -5.96 -12.24 17.42
N ARG A 82 -5.72 -11.00 17.89
CA ARG A 82 -6.63 -9.84 17.73
C ARG A 82 -5.85 -8.55 17.47
N LEU A 83 -6.14 -7.89 16.36
CA LEU A 83 -5.59 -6.58 16.02
C LEU A 83 -6.50 -5.49 16.61
N GLY A 84 -5.97 -4.67 17.52
CA GLY A 84 -6.73 -3.59 18.15
C GLY A 84 -7.03 -2.42 17.18
N ARG A 85 -7.96 -1.53 17.56
CA ARG A 85 -8.34 -0.33 16.77
C ARG A 85 -7.15 0.53 16.35
N ARG A 86 -6.15 0.70 17.21
CA ARG A 86 -4.93 1.47 16.90
C ARG A 86 -4.15 0.84 15.76
N TRP A 87 -4.00 -0.49 15.77
CA TRP A 87 -3.34 -1.21 14.68
C TRP A 87 -4.14 -1.06 13.39
N LEU A 88 -5.46 -1.24 13.47
CA LEU A 88 -6.37 -1.10 12.34
C LEU A 88 -6.21 0.28 11.65
N ARG A 89 -6.10 1.35 12.44
CA ARG A 89 -5.86 2.70 11.96
C ARG A 89 -4.46 2.87 11.35
N LEU A 90 -3.42 2.34 11.99
CA LEU A 90 -2.04 2.41 11.47
C LEU A 90 -1.92 1.66 10.14
N HIS A 91 -2.47 0.46 10.05
CA HIS A 91 -2.46 -0.31 8.82
C HIS A 91 -3.27 0.34 7.71
N TYR A 92 -4.40 0.95 8.08
CA TYR A 92 -5.14 1.78 7.15
C TYR A 92 -4.26 2.90 6.59
N GLN A 93 -3.59 3.68 7.45
CA GLN A 93 -2.68 4.75 7.03
C GLN A 93 -1.53 4.22 6.15
N TRP A 94 -0.93 3.08 6.51
CA TRP A 94 0.14 2.45 5.73
C TRP A 94 -0.36 1.95 4.37
N MET A 95 -1.55 1.38 4.28
CA MET A 95 -2.15 0.99 2.99
C MET A 95 -2.33 2.19 2.07
N THR A 96 -2.86 3.31 2.59
CA THR A 96 -3.02 4.53 1.79
C THR A 96 -1.66 5.13 1.40
N GLN A 97 -0.70 5.19 2.31
CA GLN A 97 0.66 5.68 2.01
C GLN A 97 1.38 4.79 0.98
N SER A 98 1.32 3.47 1.11
CA SER A 98 1.90 2.55 0.13
C SER A 98 1.27 2.72 -1.25
N TYR A 99 -0.05 2.92 -1.31
CA TYR A 99 -0.73 3.19 -2.58
C TYR A 99 -0.24 4.49 -3.23
N ALA A 100 -0.06 5.56 -2.45
CA ALA A 100 0.53 6.80 -2.91
C ALA A 100 1.92 6.59 -3.53
N PHE A 101 2.81 5.92 -2.79
CA PHE A 101 4.17 5.65 -3.27
C PHE A 101 4.20 4.77 -4.52
N VAL A 102 3.31 3.79 -4.64
CA VAL A 102 3.20 2.96 -5.85
C VAL A 102 2.75 3.80 -7.05
N CYS A 103 1.77 4.70 -6.88
CA CYS A 103 1.34 5.60 -7.95
C CYS A 103 2.49 6.50 -8.42
N VAL A 104 3.19 7.15 -7.48
CA VAL A 104 4.36 8.00 -7.76
C VAL A 104 5.43 7.17 -8.47
N ALA A 105 5.88 6.06 -7.89
CA ALA A 105 6.93 5.22 -8.46
C ALA A 105 6.58 4.67 -9.87
N THR A 106 5.30 4.34 -10.10
CA THR A 106 4.83 3.87 -11.41
C THR A 106 4.89 4.99 -12.44
N LEU A 107 4.42 6.18 -12.09
CA LEU A 107 4.52 7.36 -12.95
C LEU A 107 5.97 7.72 -13.26
N ASN A 108 6.84 7.71 -12.24
CA ASN A 108 8.26 7.95 -12.39
C ASN A 108 8.88 7.02 -13.44
N GLN A 109 8.58 5.72 -13.34
CA GLN A 109 9.07 4.73 -14.30
C GLN A 109 8.49 4.91 -15.70
N ILE A 110 7.23 5.31 -15.84
CA ILE A 110 6.64 5.63 -17.15
C ILE A 110 7.37 6.82 -17.76
N ILE A 111 7.50 7.92 -17.01
CA ILE A 111 8.16 9.16 -17.46
C ILE A 111 9.60 8.88 -17.88
N ALA A 112 10.36 8.16 -17.05
CA ALA A 112 11.74 7.78 -17.33
C ALA A 112 11.88 6.95 -18.62
N ARG A 113 10.89 6.10 -18.94
CA ARG A 113 10.88 5.28 -20.17
C ARG A 113 10.35 6.01 -21.40
N SER A 114 9.52 7.04 -21.21
CA SER A 114 9.00 7.85 -22.30
C SER A 114 10.02 8.86 -22.85
N GLY A 115 11.18 8.99 -22.21
CA GLY A 115 12.20 9.98 -22.58
C GLY A 115 11.77 11.42 -22.29
N ILE A 116 10.76 11.60 -21.45
CA ILE A 116 10.28 12.92 -21.03
C ILE A 116 11.23 13.44 -19.96
N GLU A 117 11.82 14.61 -20.16
CA GLU A 117 12.60 15.27 -19.11
C GLU A 117 11.70 15.63 -17.92
N ILE A 118 12.13 15.23 -16.72
CA ILE A 118 11.43 15.57 -15.48
C ILE A 118 11.65 17.05 -15.18
N THR A 119 10.72 17.89 -15.62
CA THR A 119 10.65 19.29 -15.19
C THR A 119 10.11 19.39 -13.76
N PHE A 120 10.35 20.53 -13.11
CA PHE A 120 9.79 20.82 -11.78
C PHE A 120 8.27 20.61 -11.72
N TRP A 121 7.54 20.99 -12.78
CA TRP A 121 6.08 20.85 -12.85
C TRP A 121 5.62 19.39 -12.92
N ILE A 122 6.36 18.54 -13.64
CA ILE A 122 6.07 17.10 -13.72
C ILE A 122 6.32 16.45 -12.35
N PHE A 123 7.46 16.76 -11.72
CA PHE A 123 7.76 16.28 -10.37
C PHE A 123 6.71 16.74 -9.35
N ALA A 124 6.33 18.03 -9.38
CA ALA A 124 5.31 18.58 -8.51
C ALA A 124 3.94 17.91 -8.72
N ALA A 125 3.54 17.64 -9.97
CA ALA A 125 2.32 16.92 -10.28
C ALA A 125 2.35 15.46 -9.77
N GLU A 126 3.48 14.77 -9.95
CA GLU A 126 3.68 13.38 -9.50
C GLU A 126 3.58 13.26 -7.98
N VAL A 127 4.26 14.14 -7.24
CA VAL A 127 4.23 14.18 -5.77
C VAL A 127 2.88 14.67 -5.24
N SER A 128 2.16 15.51 -5.99
CA SER A 128 0.85 16.02 -5.60
C SER A 128 -0.28 15.03 -5.88
N LEU A 129 -0.12 14.10 -6.82
CA LEU A 129 -1.15 13.16 -7.25
C LEU A 129 -1.80 12.38 -6.09
N PRO A 130 -1.03 11.85 -5.11
CA PRO A 130 -1.63 11.20 -3.96
C PRO A 130 -2.57 12.10 -3.17
N PHE A 131 -2.32 13.41 -3.06
CA PHE A 131 -3.20 14.32 -2.33
C PHE A 131 -4.57 14.48 -2.99
N PHE A 132 -4.70 14.19 -4.28
CA PHE A 132 -5.99 14.17 -4.96
C PHE A 132 -6.71 12.81 -4.85
N ILE A 133 -5.96 11.71 -4.85
CA ILE A 133 -6.53 10.35 -4.85
C ILE A 133 -6.81 9.84 -3.41
N LEU A 134 -5.89 10.10 -2.48
CA LEU A 134 -5.96 9.60 -1.10
C LEU A 134 -7.18 10.07 -0.32
N PRO A 135 -7.70 11.31 -0.46
CA PRO A 135 -8.93 11.70 0.25
C PRO A 135 -10.15 10.89 -0.20
N TYR A 136 -10.26 10.58 -1.49
CA TYR A 136 -11.37 9.77 -2.02
C TYR A 136 -11.27 8.31 -1.58
N VAL A 137 -10.08 7.72 -1.71
CA VAL A 137 -9.80 6.36 -1.25
C VAL A 137 -9.95 6.25 0.28
N GLY A 138 -9.51 7.28 0.99
CA GLY A 138 -9.59 7.38 2.44
C GLY A 138 -11.02 7.40 2.96
N ARG A 139 -11.91 8.21 2.36
CA ARG A 139 -13.35 8.22 2.74
C ARG A 139 -14.00 6.84 2.59
N LYS A 140 -13.74 6.11 1.50
CA LYS A 140 -14.28 4.75 1.30
C LYS A 140 -13.75 3.76 2.32
N LEU A 141 -12.47 3.88 2.68
CA LEU A 141 -11.85 3.03 3.68
C LEU A 141 -12.34 3.36 5.09
N ASP A 142 -12.50 4.64 5.45
CA ASP A 142 -13.06 5.05 6.74
C ASP A 142 -14.48 4.49 6.97
N GLN A 143 -15.30 4.45 5.92
CA GLN A 143 -16.61 3.79 5.94
C GLN A 143 -16.46 2.27 6.16
N ARG A 144 -15.54 1.62 5.42
CA ARG A 144 -15.31 0.17 5.48
C ARG A 144 -14.76 -0.30 6.84
N TYR A 145 -13.90 0.49 7.47
CA TYR A 145 -13.28 0.18 8.75
C TYR A 145 -14.06 0.73 9.95
N GLY A 146 -15.19 1.40 9.71
CA GLY A 146 -16.05 1.97 10.76
C GLY A 146 -15.41 3.12 11.53
N PHE A 147 -14.47 3.84 10.90
CA PHE A 147 -13.86 5.05 11.44
C PHE A 147 -14.65 6.31 11.10
N ALA A 148 -15.53 6.24 10.09
CA ALA A 148 -16.42 7.35 9.76
C ALA A 148 -17.30 7.70 10.97
N PRO A 149 -17.43 9.00 11.31
CA PRO A 149 -18.37 9.41 12.34
C PRO A 149 -19.77 8.94 11.95
N LYS A 150 -20.46 8.24 12.87
CA LYS A 150 -21.88 7.92 12.67
C LYS A 150 -22.58 9.24 12.41
N SER A 151 -23.26 9.37 11.27
CA SER A 151 -24.17 10.49 11.04
C SER A 151 -25.08 10.55 12.26
N LYS A 152 -25.02 11.65 13.03
CA LYS A 152 -26.04 11.90 14.04
C LYS A 152 -27.37 11.80 13.28
N PRO A 153 -28.33 10.95 13.72
CA PRO A 153 -29.65 11.00 13.12
C PRO A 153 -30.08 12.46 13.22
N LEU A 154 -30.48 13.04 12.09
CA LEU A 154 -31.14 14.35 12.08
C LEU A 154 -32.23 14.23 13.14
N GLY A 155 -32.05 14.95 14.25
CA GLY A 155 -32.96 14.84 15.37
C GLY A 155 -34.37 15.01 14.82
N ASN A 156 -35.27 14.09 15.14
CA ASN A 156 -36.68 14.39 15.06
C ASN A 156 -36.84 15.70 15.83
N THR A 157 -37.09 16.79 15.12
CA THR A 157 -37.65 18.00 15.70
C THR A 157 -38.96 17.55 16.31
N ALA A 158 -38.92 17.27 17.61
CA ALA A 158 -40.08 16.95 18.38
C ALA A 158 -41.09 18.08 18.18
N SER A 159 -42.28 17.66 17.77
CA SER A 159 -43.54 18.38 17.82
C SER A 159 -43.63 19.34 19.00
N ASN A 160 -43.97 20.60 18.70
CA ASN A 160 -44.76 21.46 19.59
C ASN A 160 -46.10 21.72 18.90
#